data_AF-A0A1X7V895-F1
#
_entry.id   AF-A0A1X7V895-F1
#
_cell.length_a   1.000
_cell.length_b   1.000
_cell.length_c   1.000
_cell.angle_alpha   90.00
_cell.angle_beta   90.00
_cell.angle_gamma   90.00
#
_symmetry.space_group_name_H-M   'P 1'
#
loop_
_entity.id
_entity.type
_entity.pdbx_description
1 polymer ?
#
loop_
_entity_poly.entity_id
_entity_poly.type
_entity_poly.pdbx_seq_one_letter_code
_entity_poly.pdbx_strand_id
1 'polypeptide(L)'
;MEGIDVRIPRANDKVYKEECIYSFDTPESEDGLYVSLHSFYGVGKDWLDLHSRKTGENVYLNIKRRPKPKPVEEEQATDDPPPEKKPTRLAIGVEGGFTGGIEKVEYEEEYKLLVNSKPIPWPCPDLIVPPKVQESVSGVLAAESASKQDQIAAWEEPMIVSRHAETLIQLPTDKKVPISGWKCERCDLTNNLWLNLTDGSILCGRRYYDGSGGNNHALDYYSETKYPLAVKLGTITPGGADVYSYEEDSMVMDPKLSEHLSHFGINMMIMSKTDKTMTELQIDANIKLGEWSVIQESGHELKLVYGPGYTGLQNLGNSCYMNSVMQVLFALPEFKERYYDTAVDTFKRQTGDPTKDFNTQIHEYKDLNDVEVDVPESLDISSLRGGGIQPGEVELPEETGPAQPEVEIDEGVLSQLAGMGFDIEGCKRAIYHTKNQGIEPAMNWVLEHMGDPDFTDPFVPPGSVKSAGGGADKGGGASEDSIAIVMSLGFTREQAMKALKATDNNVERAADWVFSHMDELQQMEEGEGEEPMEEEQFSDGSGKYSLIAFISHMGTSTMTGHYVCHIKKDGKWIIFNDNKVAESVAPPKDHAYLYFYKREH
;
A
#
# COMPACT_ATOMS: atom_id res chain seq x y z
N MET A 1 -39.11 -23.16 -16.70
CA MET A 1 -38.27 -22.60 -15.62
C MET A 1 -38.08 -23.62 -14.47
N GLU A 2 -38.25 -24.93 -14.72
CA GLU A 2 -37.82 -25.96 -13.76
C GLU A 2 -36.33 -26.21 -13.94
N GLY A 3 -35.57 -26.32 -12.83
CA GLY A 3 -34.11 -26.53 -12.86
C GLY A 3 -33.26 -25.26 -12.95
N ILE A 4 -33.82 -24.07 -12.67
CA ILE A 4 -33.05 -22.83 -12.60
C ILE A 4 -32.30 -22.75 -11.25
N ASP A 5 -30.98 -22.68 -11.30
CA ASP A 5 -30.14 -22.50 -10.12
C ASP A 5 -29.89 -21.01 -9.85
N VAL A 6 -30.49 -20.51 -8.78
CA VAL A 6 -30.47 -19.09 -8.36
C VAL A 6 -30.34 -19.02 -6.84
N ARG A 7 -29.55 -18.06 -6.36
CA ARG A 7 -29.36 -17.72 -4.94
C ARG A 7 -29.93 -16.34 -4.62
N ILE A 8 -30.27 -16.11 -3.36
CA ILE A 8 -30.70 -14.80 -2.86
C ILE A 8 -29.51 -14.21 -2.10
N PRO A 9 -29.05 -12.99 -2.43
CA PRO A 9 -27.95 -12.34 -1.72
C PRO A 9 -28.22 -12.22 -0.23
N ARG A 10 -27.21 -12.54 0.60
CA ARG A 10 -27.20 -12.33 2.05
C ARG A 10 -26.33 -11.13 2.40
N ALA A 11 -26.39 -10.66 3.65
CA ALA A 11 -25.66 -9.47 4.09
C ALA A 11 -24.13 -9.54 3.88
N ASN A 12 -23.55 -10.74 3.89
CA ASN A 12 -22.11 -10.97 3.69
C ASN A 12 -21.74 -11.35 2.25
N ASP A 13 -22.72 -11.52 1.36
CA ASP A 13 -22.44 -11.85 -0.04
C ASP A 13 -21.99 -10.59 -0.78
N LYS A 14 -20.85 -10.65 -1.47
CA LYS A 14 -20.39 -9.58 -2.36
C LYS A 14 -21.19 -9.60 -3.65
N VAL A 15 -21.74 -8.45 -4.03
CA VAL A 15 -22.51 -8.29 -5.28
C VAL A 15 -21.75 -7.35 -6.23
N TYR A 16 -21.22 -7.91 -7.31
CA TYR A 16 -20.39 -7.19 -8.28
C TYR A 16 -21.28 -6.62 -9.40
N LYS A 17 -22.03 -5.57 -9.08
CA LYS A 17 -22.99 -4.95 -10.01
C LYS A 17 -22.53 -3.62 -10.65
N GLU A 18 -21.27 -3.25 -10.43
CA GLU A 18 -20.71 -1.98 -10.90
C GLU A 18 -19.69 -2.17 -12.03
N GLU A 19 -18.98 -3.30 -12.04
CA GLU A 19 -17.92 -3.59 -13.01
C GLU A 19 -17.84 -5.09 -13.32
N CYS A 20 -17.32 -5.43 -14.50
CA CYS A 20 -17.09 -6.79 -14.95
C CYS A 20 -15.83 -7.39 -14.32
N ILE A 21 -15.88 -8.68 -13.96
CA ILE A 21 -14.74 -9.43 -13.38
C ILE A 21 -13.63 -9.84 -14.38
N TYR A 22 -13.71 -9.37 -15.63
CA TYR A 22 -12.75 -9.70 -16.71
C TYR A 22 -12.43 -8.48 -17.61
N SER A 23 -13.10 -7.35 -17.42
CA SER A 23 -12.96 -6.12 -18.21
C SER A 23 -13.50 -4.94 -17.43
N PHE A 24 -13.21 -3.72 -17.88
CA PHE A 24 -13.79 -2.49 -17.31
C PHE A 24 -15.23 -2.20 -17.77
N ASP A 25 -15.97 -3.23 -18.22
CA ASP A 25 -17.37 -3.04 -18.60
C ASP A 25 -18.22 -2.73 -17.36
N THR A 26 -19.05 -1.69 -17.46
CA THR A 26 -19.94 -1.25 -16.38
C THR A 26 -21.39 -1.31 -16.85
N PRO A 27 -22.38 -1.06 -15.97
CA PRO A 27 -23.75 -0.86 -16.42
C PRO A 27 -23.92 0.25 -17.48
N GLU A 28 -22.97 1.19 -17.58
CA GLU A 28 -22.99 2.29 -18.56
C GLU A 28 -22.44 1.87 -19.94
N SER A 29 -21.79 0.71 -20.04
CA SER A 29 -21.33 0.15 -21.32
C SER A 29 -22.49 -0.11 -22.29
N GLU A 30 -22.20 -0.20 -23.59
CA GLU A 30 -23.20 -0.35 -24.65
C GLU A 30 -24.15 -1.53 -24.41
N ASP A 31 -23.66 -2.66 -23.91
CA ASP A 31 -24.48 -3.85 -23.62
C ASP A 31 -24.89 -3.98 -22.14
N GLY A 32 -24.49 -3.03 -21.30
CA GLY A 32 -24.63 -3.08 -19.84
C GLY A 32 -23.85 -4.23 -19.20
N LEU A 33 -24.14 -4.50 -17.94
CA LEU A 33 -23.45 -5.50 -17.13
C LEU A 33 -24.38 -6.66 -16.78
N TYR A 34 -23.93 -7.90 -16.94
CA TYR A 34 -24.71 -9.11 -16.64
C TYR A 34 -24.31 -9.68 -15.28
N VAL A 35 -25.14 -9.46 -14.26
CA VAL A 35 -24.91 -9.96 -12.90
C VAL A 35 -25.51 -11.35 -12.74
N SER A 36 -24.70 -12.36 -12.45
CA SER A 36 -25.20 -13.72 -12.19
C SER A 36 -26.15 -13.73 -10.98
N LEU A 37 -27.27 -14.42 -11.11
CA LEU A 37 -28.19 -14.61 -9.97
C LEU A 37 -27.79 -15.80 -9.07
N HIS A 38 -26.67 -16.47 -9.34
CA HIS A 38 -26.12 -17.51 -8.48
C HIS A 38 -24.85 -17.05 -7.75
N SER A 39 -23.82 -16.64 -8.50
CA SER A 39 -22.53 -16.20 -7.96
C SER A 39 -22.45 -14.71 -7.64
N PHE A 40 -23.36 -13.89 -8.16
CA PHE A 40 -23.39 -12.43 -8.04
C PHE A 40 -22.20 -11.70 -8.69
N TYR A 41 -21.45 -12.37 -9.56
CA TYR A 41 -20.45 -11.74 -10.42
C TYR A 41 -21.09 -10.96 -11.57
N GLY A 42 -20.58 -9.74 -11.80
CA GLY A 42 -20.87 -8.94 -12.98
C GLY A 42 -19.97 -9.35 -14.13
N VAL A 43 -20.56 -9.60 -15.29
CA VAL A 43 -19.84 -10.05 -16.48
C VAL A 43 -20.25 -9.20 -17.68
N GLY A 44 -19.26 -8.67 -18.40
CA GLY A 44 -19.45 -7.96 -19.66
C GLY A 44 -19.94 -8.89 -20.76
N LYS A 45 -20.52 -8.31 -21.82
CA LYS A 45 -21.17 -9.09 -22.87
C LYS A 45 -20.23 -10.11 -23.53
N ASP A 46 -18.99 -9.70 -23.80
CA ASP A 46 -17.98 -10.51 -24.49
C ASP A 46 -17.51 -11.71 -23.66
N TRP A 47 -17.61 -11.63 -22.34
CA TRP A 47 -17.12 -12.66 -21.41
C TRP A 47 -18.23 -13.59 -20.91
N LEU A 48 -19.49 -13.29 -21.23
CA LEU A 48 -20.65 -14.00 -20.72
C LEU A 48 -20.67 -15.49 -21.12
N ASP A 49 -20.31 -15.80 -22.36
CA ASP A 49 -20.24 -17.18 -22.86
C ASP A 49 -19.10 -17.97 -22.19
N LEU A 50 -17.95 -17.33 -21.97
CA LEU A 50 -16.83 -17.94 -21.24
C LEU A 50 -17.24 -18.26 -19.80
N HIS A 51 -17.81 -17.29 -19.09
CA HIS A 51 -18.26 -17.46 -17.71
C HIS A 51 -19.31 -18.57 -17.60
N SER A 52 -20.31 -18.57 -18.48
CA SER A 52 -21.37 -19.58 -18.50
C SER A 52 -20.82 -20.99 -18.73
N ARG A 53 -19.84 -21.17 -19.63
CA ARG A 53 -19.21 -22.46 -19.89
C ARG A 53 -18.37 -22.96 -18.70
N LYS A 54 -17.70 -22.05 -17.99
CA LYS A 54 -16.85 -22.39 -16.83
C LYS A 54 -17.66 -22.78 -15.61
N THR A 55 -18.72 -22.02 -15.32
CA THR A 55 -19.49 -22.16 -14.08
C THR A 55 -20.75 -23.02 -14.25
N GLY A 56 -21.23 -23.18 -15.48
CA GLY A 56 -22.54 -23.76 -15.78
C GLY A 56 -23.70 -22.77 -15.55
N GLU A 57 -23.42 -21.53 -15.15
CA GLU A 57 -24.44 -20.54 -14.82
C GLU A 57 -25.09 -19.94 -16.07
N ASN A 58 -26.42 -19.86 -16.08
CA ASN A 58 -27.23 -19.51 -17.24
C ASN A 58 -28.35 -18.50 -16.94
N VAL A 59 -28.36 -17.92 -15.74
CA VAL A 59 -29.34 -16.90 -15.32
C VAL A 59 -28.64 -15.66 -14.81
N TYR A 60 -28.86 -14.54 -15.51
CA TYR A 60 -28.21 -13.26 -15.23
C TYR A 60 -29.23 -12.12 -15.24
N LEU A 61 -29.01 -11.11 -14.39
CA LEU A 61 -29.67 -9.81 -14.45
C LEU A 61 -28.76 -8.85 -15.22
N ASN A 62 -29.18 -8.46 -16.41
CA ASN A 62 -28.55 -7.38 -17.17
C ASN A 62 -29.03 -6.04 -16.62
N ILE A 63 -28.07 -5.21 -16.19
CA ILE A 63 -28.28 -3.85 -15.69
C ILE A 63 -27.64 -2.92 -16.70
N LYS A 64 -28.45 -2.01 -17.27
CA LYS A 64 -27.98 -0.98 -18.20
C LYS A 64 -28.36 0.40 -17.69
N ARG A 65 -27.39 1.27 -17.50
CA ARG A 65 -27.56 2.66 -17.03
C ARG A 65 -27.36 3.62 -18.20
N ARG A 66 -28.21 4.63 -18.30
CA ARG A 66 -28.04 5.74 -19.26
C ARG A 66 -28.20 7.07 -18.55
N PRO A 67 -27.39 8.08 -18.87
CA PRO A 67 -27.56 9.41 -18.30
C PRO A 67 -28.91 10.00 -18.75
N LYS A 68 -29.68 10.57 -17.81
CA LYS A 68 -30.90 11.28 -18.15
C LYS A 68 -30.52 12.57 -18.90
N PRO A 69 -31.17 12.88 -20.04
CA PRO A 69 -30.97 14.16 -20.69
C PRO A 69 -31.44 15.28 -19.76
N LYS A 70 -30.59 16.29 -19.54
CA LYS A 70 -30.95 17.49 -18.77
C LYS A 70 -32.12 18.20 -19.46
N PRO A 71 -33.11 18.71 -18.73
CA PRO A 71 -34.00 19.75 -19.26
C PRO A 71 -33.13 20.93 -19.69
N VAL A 72 -33.37 21.47 -20.88
CA VAL A 72 -32.75 22.73 -21.32
C VAL A 72 -33.34 23.84 -20.45
N GLU A 73 -32.69 24.18 -19.34
CA GLU A 73 -33.00 25.41 -18.62
C GLU A 73 -32.40 26.57 -19.43
N GLU A 74 -33.27 27.51 -19.83
CA GLU A 74 -32.85 28.76 -20.48
C GLU A 74 -31.90 29.49 -19.52
N GLU A 75 -30.64 29.64 -19.92
CA GLU A 75 -29.63 30.40 -19.19
C GLU A 75 -30.11 31.85 -18.98
N GLN A 76 -30.65 32.13 -17.79
CA GLN A 76 -30.69 33.50 -17.29
C GLN A 76 -29.30 33.83 -16.77
N ALA A 77 -28.56 34.63 -17.52
CA ALA A 77 -27.28 35.20 -17.13
C ALA A 77 -27.45 36.02 -15.83
N THR A 78 -27.08 35.43 -14.70
CA THR A 78 -26.72 36.18 -13.51
C THR A 78 -25.20 36.25 -13.45
N ASP A 79 -24.67 37.46 -13.63
CA ASP A 79 -23.26 37.80 -13.41
C ASP A 79 -22.91 37.63 -11.93
N ASP A 80 -22.60 36.41 -11.51
CA ASP A 80 -21.61 36.08 -10.47
C ASP A 80 -21.70 34.57 -10.18
N PRO A 81 -20.67 33.76 -10.48
CA PRO A 81 -20.66 32.36 -10.09
C PRO A 81 -20.62 32.26 -8.55
N PRO A 82 -21.39 31.36 -7.93
CA PRO A 82 -21.32 31.15 -6.49
C PRO A 82 -19.90 30.67 -6.11
N PRO A 83 -19.38 31.06 -4.93
CA PRO A 83 -18.03 30.69 -4.52
C PRO A 83 -17.92 29.16 -4.41
N GLU A 84 -17.02 28.56 -5.22
CA GLU A 84 -16.72 27.14 -5.14
C GLU A 84 -16.23 26.78 -3.73
N LYS A 85 -16.84 25.74 -3.13
CA LYS A 85 -16.39 25.22 -1.84
C LYS A 85 -14.98 24.66 -2.01
N LYS A 86 -14.02 25.23 -1.29
CA LYS A 86 -12.65 24.72 -1.29
C LYS A 86 -12.61 23.27 -0.77
N PRO A 87 -11.91 22.36 -1.46
CA PRO A 87 -11.83 20.96 -1.07
C PRO A 87 -11.14 20.82 0.30
N THR A 88 -11.67 19.92 1.11
CA THR A 88 -11.24 19.62 2.48
C THR A 88 -10.50 18.28 2.64
N ARG A 89 -10.44 17.49 1.56
CA ARG A 89 -9.81 16.15 1.46
C ARG A 89 -9.10 16.01 0.10
N LEU A 90 -7.98 15.29 0.09
CA LEU A 90 -7.21 14.90 -1.11
C LEU A 90 -7.87 13.74 -1.85
N ALA A 91 -9.12 13.90 -2.27
CA ALA A 91 -9.84 12.85 -2.96
C ALA A 91 -10.82 13.47 -3.95
N ILE A 92 -10.91 12.94 -5.16
CA ILE A 92 -11.84 13.44 -6.19
C ILE A 92 -13.16 12.67 -6.06
N GLY A 93 -14.29 13.38 -5.97
CA GLY A 93 -15.63 12.76 -5.99
C GLY A 93 -16.20 12.28 -4.64
N VAL A 94 -15.53 12.53 -3.51
CA VAL A 94 -16.03 12.22 -2.16
C VAL A 94 -16.57 13.47 -1.43
N GLU A 95 -17.39 13.28 -0.41
CA GLU A 95 -17.88 14.37 0.42
C GLU A 95 -16.70 15.09 1.12
N GLY A 96 -16.52 16.37 0.80
CA GLY A 96 -15.37 17.16 1.24
C GLY A 96 -14.12 17.06 0.37
N GLY A 97 -14.13 16.33 -0.75
CA GLY A 97 -13.02 16.21 -1.71
C GLY A 97 -13.00 17.25 -2.84
N PHE A 98 -12.06 17.14 -3.77
CA PHE A 98 -12.05 17.89 -5.02
C PHE A 98 -13.26 17.49 -5.88
N THR A 99 -14.18 18.43 -6.09
CA THR A 99 -15.25 18.28 -7.07
C THR A 99 -14.64 18.56 -8.44
N GLY A 100 -14.10 17.55 -9.10
CA GLY A 100 -13.51 17.66 -10.44
C GLY A 100 -14.54 17.96 -11.53
N GLY A 101 -15.41 18.96 -11.35
CA GLY A 101 -16.50 19.30 -12.27
C GLY A 101 -17.55 18.19 -12.43
N ILE A 102 -17.57 17.18 -11.55
CA ILE A 102 -18.51 16.06 -11.63
C ILE A 102 -19.88 16.55 -11.17
N GLU A 103 -20.67 17.08 -12.10
CA GLU A 103 -22.10 17.23 -11.90
C GLU A 103 -22.70 15.87 -11.57
N LYS A 104 -23.59 15.81 -10.57
CA LYS A 104 -24.36 14.59 -10.29
C LYS A 104 -25.26 14.30 -11.48
N VAL A 105 -24.83 13.40 -12.35
CA VAL A 105 -25.63 12.90 -13.45
C VAL A 105 -26.71 11.98 -12.86
N GLU A 106 -27.97 12.30 -13.09
CA GLU A 106 -29.05 11.34 -12.81
C GLU A 106 -29.08 10.29 -13.90
N TYR A 107 -29.17 9.01 -13.52
CA TYR A 107 -29.24 7.90 -14.46
C TYR A 107 -30.65 7.31 -14.55
N GLU A 108 -31.00 6.80 -15.71
CA GLU A 108 -32.12 5.89 -15.94
C GLU A 108 -31.57 4.46 -16.06
N GLU A 109 -32.19 3.51 -15.36
CA GLU A 109 -31.77 2.10 -15.36
C GLU A 109 -32.79 1.24 -16.13
N GLU A 110 -32.29 0.41 -17.03
CA GLU A 110 -33.03 -0.60 -17.78
C GLU A 110 -32.57 -1.99 -17.33
N TYR A 111 -33.51 -2.87 -16.97
CA TYR A 111 -33.20 -4.22 -16.52
C TYR A 111 -33.75 -5.29 -17.46
N LYS A 112 -32.95 -6.34 -17.69
CA LYS A 112 -33.37 -7.53 -18.43
C LYS A 112 -32.90 -8.80 -17.73
N LEU A 113 -33.78 -9.78 -17.59
CA LEU A 113 -33.41 -11.11 -17.12
C LEU A 113 -32.98 -11.96 -18.32
N LEU A 114 -31.74 -12.44 -18.31
CA LEU A 114 -31.23 -13.39 -19.28
C LEU A 114 -31.39 -14.81 -18.72
N VAL A 115 -32.18 -15.66 -19.37
CA VAL A 115 -32.37 -17.06 -18.99
C VAL A 115 -32.03 -17.96 -20.17
N ASN A 116 -31.01 -18.81 -20.05
CA ASN A 116 -30.54 -19.67 -21.15
C ASN A 116 -30.31 -18.88 -22.46
N SER A 117 -29.59 -17.77 -22.35
CA SER A 117 -29.28 -16.85 -23.46
C SER A 117 -30.49 -16.15 -24.10
N LYS A 118 -31.68 -16.20 -23.48
CA LYS A 118 -32.87 -15.49 -23.94
C LYS A 118 -33.15 -14.27 -23.04
N PRO A 119 -33.12 -13.04 -23.57
CA PRO A 119 -33.40 -11.84 -22.78
C PRO A 119 -34.91 -11.67 -22.58
N ILE A 120 -35.30 -11.32 -21.37
CA ILE A 120 -36.67 -11.06 -20.94
C ILE A 120 -36.68 -9.67 -20.25
N PRO A 121 -37.52 -8.71 -20.67
CA PRO A 121 -37.61 -7.41 -20.00
C PRO A 121 -37.95 -7.56 -18.51
N TRP A 122 -37.38 -6.72 -17.64
CA TRP A 122 -37.67 -6.72 -16.21
C TRP A 122 -38.08 -5.33 -15.71
N PRO A 123 -39.19 -5.18 -14.97
CA PRO A 123 -40.13 -6.24 -14.56
C PRO A 123 -40.92 -6.82 -15.76
N CYS A 124 -41.34 -8.08 -15.65
CA CYS A 124 -42.17 -8.76 -16.66
C CYS A 124 -43.55 -9.08 -16.09
N PRO A 125 -44.55 -8.19 -16.23
CA PRO A 125 -45.89 -8.40 -15.67
C PRO A 125 -46.63 -9.60 -16.28
N ASP A 126 -46.33 -9.92 -17.55
CA ASP A 126 -47.05 -10.92 -18.34
C ASP A 126 -46.51 -12.36 -18.17
N LEU A 127 -45.41 -12.54 -17.43
CA LEU A 127 -44.77 -13.84 -17.21
C LEU A 127 -44.78 -14.22 -15.73
N ILE A 128 -45.25 -15.43 -15.42
CA ILE A 128 -45.15 -15.98 -14.06
C ILE A 128 -43.69 -16.38 -13.81
N VAL A 129 -42.97 -15.51 -13.12
CA VAL A 129 -41.58 -15.73 -12.71
C VAL A 129 -41.55 -16.41 -11.33
N PRO A 130 -40.71 -17.45 -11.10
CA PRO A 130 -40.58 -18.08 -9.79
C PRO A 130 -40.25 -17.06 -8.68
N PRO A 131 -40.87 -17.16 -7.48
CA PRO A 131 -40.64 -16.22 -6.38
C PRO A 131 -39.16 -16.07 -6.02
N LYS A 132 -38.40 -17.18 -6.05
CA LYS A 132 -36.96 -17.19 -5.77
C LYS A 132 -36.16 -16.28 -6.71
N VAL A 133 -36.57 -16.17 -7.98
CA VAL A 133 -35.92 -15.28 -8.96
C VAL A 133 -36.28 -13.83 -8.69
N GLN A 134 -37.54 -13.54 -8.34
CA GLN A 134 -37.97 -12.19 -7.94
C GLN A 134 -37.22 -11.70 -6.69
N GLU A 135 -37.08 -12.56 -5.68
CA GLU A 135 -36.34 -12.26 -4.45
C GLU A 135 -34.84 -12.07 -4.72
N SER A 136 -34.24 -12.91 -5.58
CA SER A 136 -32.84 -12.78 -5.98
C SER A 136 -32.56 -11.45 -6.70
N VAL A 137 -33.37 -11.11 -7.71
CA VAL A 137 -33.23 -9.83 -8.44
C VAL A 137 -33.40 -8.65 -7.48
N SER A 138 -34.41 -8.68 -6.62
CA SER A 138 -34.63 -7.62 -5.63
C SER A 138 -33.45 -7.50 -4.67
N GLY A 139 -32.87 -8.62 -4.24
CA GLY A 139 -31.67 -8.67 -3.40
C GLY A 139 -30.44 -8.08 -4.10
N VAL A 140 -30.21 -8.40 -5.37
CA VAL A 140 -29.07 -7.85 -6.14
C VAL A 140 -29.20 -6.33 -6.32
N LEU A 141 -30.41 -5.86 -6.65
CA LEU A 141 -30.67 -4.43 -6.81
C LEU A 141 -30.54 -3.66 -5.49
N ALA A 142 -30.97 -4.25 -4.37
CA ALA A 142 -30.90 -3.64 -3.05
C ALA A 142 -29.53 -3.75 -2.37
N ALA A 143 -28.72 -4.76 -2.71
CA ALA A 143 -27.40 -4.97 -2.10
C ALA A 143 -26.47 -3.77 -2.33
N GLU A 144 -25.63 -3.46 -1.36
CA GLU A 144 -24.51 -2.54 -1.62
C GLU A 144 -23.50 -3.23 -2.55
N SER A 145 -22.91 -2.47 -3.48
CA SER A 145 -21.96 -3.06 -4.41
C SER A 145 -20.67 -3.46 -3.70
N ALA A 146 -20.04 -4.54 -4.18
CA ALA A 146 -18.74 -5.00 -3.66
C ALA A 146 -17.69 -3.88 -3.68
N SER A 147 -17.60 -3.12 -4.78
CA SER A 147 -16.69 -1.97 -4.91
C SER A 147 -16.93 -0.89 -3.85
N LYS A 148 -18.18 -0.60 -3.50
CA LYS A 148 -18.49 0.40 -2.45
C LYS A 148 -18.13 -0.12 -1.05
N GLN A 149 -18.38 -1.40 -0.77
CA GLN A 149 -18.00 -2.03 0.49
C GLN A 149 -16.46 -2.08 0.65
N ASP A 150 -15.74 -2.43 -0.41
CA ASP A 150 -14.28 -2.52 -0.42
C ASP A 150 -13.62 -1.13 -0.37
N GLN A 151 -14.19 -0.12 -1.04
CA GLN A 151 -13.75 1.27 -0.89
C GLN A 151 -13.85 1.71 0.57
N ILE A 152 -15.02 1.60 1.21
CA ILE A 152 -15.19 2.03 2.61
C ILE A 152 -14.17 1.37 3.54
N ALA A 153 -13.84 0.10 3.32
CA ALA A 153 -12.82 -0.62 4.08
C ALA A 153 -11.38 -0.17 3.77
N ALA A 154 -11.07 0.22 2.54
CA ALA A 154 -9.74 0.67 2.12
C ALA A 154 -9.41 2.12 2.53
N TRP A 155 -10.44 2.93 2.83
CA TRP A 155 -10.31 4.36 3.13
C TRP A 155 -10.17 4.71 4.62
N GLU A 156 -10.23 3.72 5.49
CA GLU A 156 -9.87 3.88 6.90
C GLU A 156 -8.46 3.31 7.10
N GLU A 157 -7.43 4.12 6.86
CA GLU A 157 -6.24 3.96 7.72
C GLU A 157 -6.76 4.19 9.14
N PRO A 158 -6.79 3.17 10.01
CA PRO A 158 -7.38 3.34 11.32
C PRO A 158 -6.54 4.40 12.03
N MET A 159 -7.09 5.60 12.22
CA MET A 159 -6.42 6.58 13.06
C MET A 159 -6.22 5.92 14.42
N ILE A 160 -4.96 5.68 14.75
CA ILE A 160 -4.62 4.89 15.93
C ILE A 160 -5.02 5.73 17.15
N VAL A 161 -5.76 5.12 18.06
CA VAL A 161 -6.05 5.75 19.35
C VAL A 161 -4.72 5.95 20.08
N SER A 162 -4.43 7.19 20.47
CA SER A 162 -3.16 7.46 21.15
C SER A 162 -3.04 6.63 22.41
N ARG A 163 -1.83 6.09 22.65
CA ARG A 163 -1.50 5.44 23.94
C ARG A 163 -1.68 6.35 25.16
N HIS A 164 -1.70 7.66 24.94
CA HIS A 164 -1.85 8.67 26.00
C HIS A 164 -3.30 9.13 26.18
N ALA A 165 -4.23 8.82 25.27
CA ALA A 165 -5.59 9.37 25.32
C ALA A 165 -6.34 9.00 26.61
N GLU A 166 -6.20 7.76 27.09
CA GLU A 166 -6.88 7.34 28.32
C GLU A 166 -6.19 7.79 29.62
N THR A 167 -4.87 7.95 29.57
CA THR A 167 -3.98 8.18 30.72
C THR A 167 -3.46 9.62 30.79
N LEU A 168 -3.94 10.51 29.92
CA LEU A 168 -3.49 11.89 29.84
C LEU A 168 -3.77 12.60 31.18
N ILE A 169 -2.70 13.10 31.81
CA ILE A 169 -2.82 13.91 33.02
C ILE A 169 -2.99 15.36 32.60
N GLN A 170 -4.13 15.96 32.93
CA GLN A 170 -4.35 17.40 32.77
C GLN A 170 -3.99 18.14 34.06
N LEU A 171 -3.12 19.14 33.96
CA LEU A 171 -2.70 19.94 35.11
C LEU A 171 -3.86 20.84 35.58
N PRO A 172 -4.03 21.05 36.89
CA PRO A 172 -4.98 22.02 37.40
C PRO A 172 -4.67 23.41 36.85
N THR A 173 -5.66 24.03 36.21
CA THR A 173 -5.50 25.35 35.60
C THR A 173 -6.80 26.15 35.68
N ASP A 174 -6.66 27.46 35.96
CA ASP A 174 -7.77 28.41 35.87
C ASP A 174 -7.91 28.99 34.45
N LYS A 175 -7.05 28.55 33.52
CA LYS A 175 -7.01 29.04 32.14
C LYS A 175 -8.27 28.63 31.39
N LYS A 176 -9.02 29.62 30.92
CA LYS A 176 -10.13 29.44 29.97
C LYS A 176 -9.69 29.86 28.58
N VAL A 177 -9.66 28.90 27.67
CA VAL A 177 -9.25 29.15 26.28
C VAL A 177 -10.43 29.81 25.55
N PRO A 178 -10.23 30.99 24.92
CA PRO A 178 -11.29 31.66 24.19
C PRO A 178 -11.72 30.84 22.96
N ILE A 179 -12.90 31.11 22.42
CA ILE A 179 -13.44 30.39 21.25
C ILE A 179 -12.82 30.83 19.90
N SER A 180 -12.08 31.93 19.88
CA SER A 180 -11.38 32.46 18.69
C SER A 180 -10.35 33.51 19.11
N GLY A 181 -9.58 34.03 18.13
CA GLY A 181 -8.62 35.12 18.36
C GLY A 181 -7.33 34.67 19.05
N TRP A 182 -6.97 33.40 18.90
CA TRP A 182 -5.78 32.82 19.52
C TRP A 182 -4.49 33.39 18.93
N LYS A 183 -3.44 33.40 19.74
CA LYS A 183 -2.10 33.82 19.38
C LYS A 183 -1.11 32.87 20.03
N CYS A 184 -0.02 32.56 19.34
CA CYS A 184 1.07 31.80 19.91
C CYS A 184 1.64 32.53 21.14
N GLU A 185 1.89 31.80 22.22
CA GLU A 185 2.42 32.39 23.45
C GLU A 185 3.91 32.77 23.35
N ARG A 186 4.62 32.23 22.35
CA ARG A 186 6.06 32.49 22.11
C ARG A 186 6.35 33.44 20.94
N CYS A 187 5.38 33.73 20.06
CA CYS A 187 5.57 34.62 18.91
C CYS A 187 4.28 35.29 18.43
N ASP A 188 4.35 36.02 17.31
CA ASP A 188 3.20 36.79 16.81
C ASP A 188 2.23 36.03 15.90
N LEU A 189 2.44 34.73 15.67
CA LEU A 189 1.57 33.93 14.81
C LEU A 189 0.16 33.76 15.41
N THR A 190 -0.85 33.93 14.56
CA THR A 190 -2.28 33.80 14.89
C THR A 190 -2.97 32.65 14.15
N ASN A 191 -2.21 31.87 13.36
CA ASN A 191 -2.68 30.74 12.55
C ASN A 191 -1.77 29.52 12.78
N ASN A 192 -2.25 28.33 12.40
CA ASN A 192 -1.55 27.05 12.63
C ASN A 192 -1.13 26.87 14.11
N LEU A 193 -2.10 27.07 15.00
CA LEU A 193 -1.89 27.03 16.44
C LEU A 193 -2.36 25.69 17.02
N TRP A 194 -1.61 25.20 17.99
CA TRP A 194 -1.82 23.93 18.66
C TRP A 194 -2.00 24.19 20.15
N LEU A 195 -3.08 23.64 20.71
CA LEU A 195 -3.38 23.65 22.13
C LEU A 195 -2.87 22.35 22.74
N ASN A 196 -1.91 22.44 23.67
CA ASN A 196 -1.48 21.27 24.42
C ASN A 196 -2.58 20.83 25.39
N LEU A 197 -2.96 19.55 25.35
CA LEU A 197 -4.07 19.02 26.14
C LEU A 197 -3.72 18.81 27.63
N THR A 198 -2.44 18.85 28.01
CA THR A 198 -2.01 18.71 29.41
C THR A 198 -2.14 20.00 30.20
N ASP A 199 -1.73 21.15 29.65
CA ASP A 199 -1.62 22.40 30.40
C ASP A 199 -2.34 23.61 29.77
N GLY A 200 -2.84 23.45 28.54
CA GLY A 200 -3.56 24.47 27.81
C GLY A 200 -2.69 25.54 27.16
N SER A 201 -1.38 25.30 27.01
CA SER A 201 -0.47 26.18 26.25
C SER A 201 -0.85 26.24 24.76
N ILE A 202 -0.81 27.44 24.17
CA ILE A 202 -1.15 27.67 22.76
C ILE A 202 0.11 28.08 21.98
N LEU A 203 0.55 27.22 21.07
CA LEU A 203 1.84 27.36 20.40
C LEU A 203 1.73 27.11 18.90
N CYS A 204 2.56 27.78 18.10
CA CYS A 204 2.55 27.59 16.65
C CYS A 204 3.19 26.26 16.24
N GLY A 205 2.70 25.69 15.15
CA GLY A 205 3.16 24.43 14.60
C GLY A 205 4.58 24.44 14.02
N ARG A 206 4.94 23.36 13.33
CA ARG A 206 6.28 23.14 12.79
C ARG A 206 6.63 24.13 11.68
N ARG A 207 7.91 24.49 11.59
CA ARG A 207 8.50 25.30 10.52
C ARG A 207 8.86 24.39 9.35
N TYR A 208 8.43 24.77 8.16
CA TYR A 208 8.83 24.09 6.93
C TYR A 208 10.16 24.65 6.40
N TYR A 209 10.87 23.84 5.61
CA TYR A 209 12.20 24.17 5.08
C TYR A 209 12.18 25.40 4.15
N ASP A 210 11.03 25.71 3.53
CA ASP A 210 10.78 26.88 2.70
C ASP A 210 10.53 28.17 3.51
N GLY A 211 10.50 28.08 4.84
CA GLY A 211 10.22 29.18 5.75
C GLY A 211 8.73 29.44 6.02
N SER A 212 7.82 28.67 5.41
CA SER A 212 6.39 28.70 5.71
C SER A 212 6.02 27.81 6.91
N GLY A 213 4.74 27.80 7.32
CA GLY A 213 4.26 27.04 8.47
C GLY A 213 4.29 27.84 9.78
N GLY A 214 4.77 27.22 10.87
CA GLY A 214 4.98 27.85 12.16
C GLY A 214 6.47 28.03 12.51
N ASN A 215 6.76 28.28 13.78
CA ASN A 215 8.13 28.51 14.29
C ASN A 215 8.63 27.38 15.20
N ASN A 216 8.12 26.15 15.07
CA ASN A 216 8.45 24.98 15.90
C ASN A 216 8.10 25.07 17.39
N HIS A 217 7.53 26.17 17.88
CA HIS A 217 7.31 26.36 19.32
C HIS A 217 6.52 25.23 20.01
N ALA A 218 5.55 24.60 19.34
CA ALA A 218 4.81 23.49 19.95
C ALA A 218 5.67 22.22 20.09
N LEU A 219 6.58 21.95 19.14
CA LEU A 219 7.54 20.84 19.18
C LEU A 219 8.65 21.09 20.20
N ASP A 220 9.15 22.33 20.25
CA ASP A 220 10.15 22.74 21.24
C ASP A 220 9.57 22.62 22.66
N TYR A 221 8.31 23.02 22.84
CA TYR A 221 7.62 22.91 24.10
C TYR A 221 7.41 21.47 24.55
N TYR A 222 7.05 20.57 23.62
CA TYR A 222 7.03 19.14 23.92
C TYR A 222 8.42 18.64 24.34
N SER A 223 9.49 19.10 23.70
CA SER A 223 10.86 18.69 24.05
C SER A 223 11.23 19.09 25.48
N GLU A 224 10.74 20.24 25.95
CA GLU A 224 10.94 20.76 27.32
C GLU A 224 10.05 20.08 28.37
N THR A 225 8.77 19.83 28.05
CA THR A 225 7.74 19.41 29.03
C THR A 225 7.39 17.93 28.98
N LYS A 226 7.59 17.30 27.82
CA LYS A 226 7.14 15.94 27.48
C LYS A 226 5.62 15.75 27.54
N TYR A 227 4.84 16.80 27.33
CA TYR A 227 3.38 16.72 27.25
C TYR A 227 2.91 16.27 25.86
N PRO A 228 2.39 15.03 25.73
CA PRO A 228 2.42 14.30 24.46
C PRO A 228 1.37 14.76 23.44
N LEU A 229 0.20 15.21 23.89
CA LEU A 229 -0.95 15.47 23.02
C LEU A 229 -1.23 16.96 22.82
N ALA A 230 -1.44 17.34 21.57
CA ALA A 230 -1.94 18.66 21.23
C ALA A 230 -3.04 18.60 20.17
N VAL A 231 -4.05 19.44 20.32
CA VAL A 231 -5.15 19.58 19.37
C VAL A 231 -4.96 20.86 18.55
N LYS A 232 -5.22 20.79 17.25
CA LYS A 232 -5.10 21.96 16.38
C LYS A 232 -6.30 22.89 16.59
N LEU A 233 -6.02 24.14 16.94
CA LEU A 233 -7.05 25.16 17.09
C LEU A 233 -7.61 25.53 15.71
N GLY A 234 -8.94 25.63 15.63
CA GLY A 234 -9.67 25.90 14.39
C GLY A 234 -10.12 24.67 13.60
N THR A 235 -9.71 23.45 13.96
CA THR A 235 -10.23 22.19 13.37
C THR A 235 -11.28 21.49 14.25
N ILE A 236 -11.55 22.02 15.45
CA ILE A 236 -12.49 21.46 16.41
C ILE A 236 -13.94 21.61 15.91
N THR A 237 -14.66 20.50 15.85
CA THR A 237 -16.08 20.42 15.46
C THR A 237 -16.84 19.48 16.39
N PRO A 238 -18.19 19.40 16.32
CA PRO A 238 -18.94 18.40 17.08
C PRO A 238 -18.57 16.95 16.71
N GLY A 239 -18.02 16.73 15.50
CA GLY A 239 -17.63 15.42 14.99
C GLY A 239 -16.18 15.02 15.30
N GLY A 240 -15.36 15.89 15.90
CA GLY A 240 -13.95 15.62 16.18
C GLY A 240 -13.03 16.81 15.91
N ALA A 241 -11.72 16.59 16.06
CA ALA A 241 -10.67 17.58 15.76
C ALA A 241 -9.36 16.86 15.36
N ASP A 242 -8.45 17.62 14.74
CA ASP A 242 -7.09 17.15 14.45
C ASP A 242 -6.28 17.09 15.76
N VAL A 243 -5.95 15.89 16.24
CA VAL A 243 -5.09 15.65 17.40
C VAL A 243 -3.76 15.05 16.95
N TYR A 244 -2.66 15.59 17.47
CA TYR A 244 -1.31 15.14 17.17
C TYR A 244 -0.61 14.66 18.44
N SER A 245 0.05 13.52 18.33
CA SER A 245 0.91 12.97 19.37
C SER A 245 2.37 13.22 19.01
N TYR A 246 3.07 14.01 19.82
CA TYR A 246 4.49 14.25 19.63
C TYR A 246 5.36 13.04 19.97
N GLU A 247 4.88 12.15 20.84
CA GLU A 247 5.61 10.95 21.24
C GLU A 247 5.47 9.80 20.24
N GLU A 248 4.34 9.76 19.53
CA GLU A 248 4.04 8.79 18.46
C GLU A 248 4.33 9.36 17.06
N ASP A 249 4.81 10.62 17.01
CA ASP A 249 5.09 11.43 15.81
C ASP A 249 3.99 11.37 14.72
N SER A 250 2.73 11.20 15.12
CA SER A 250 1.62 10.90 14.22
C SER A 250 0.30 11.59 14.63
N MET A 251 -0.62 11.68 13.67
CA MET A 251 -2.01 12.07 13.93
C MET A 251 -2.73 10.90 14.62
N VAL A 252 -3.41 11.19 15.72
CA VAL A 252 -3.98 10.17 16.61
C VAL A 252 -5.44 10.47 16.91
N MET A 253 -6.19 9.44 17.31
CA MET A 253 -7.52 9.61 17.89
C MET A 253 -7.42 9.77 19.40
N ASP A 254 -8.20 10.70 19.93
CA ASP A 254 -8.44 10.86 21.35
C ASP A 254 -9.94 10.64 21.64
N PRO A 255 -10.35 9.44 22.08
CA PRO A 255 -11.73 9.15 22.44
C PRO A 255 -12.28 10.04 23.56
N LYS A 256 -11.41 10.64 24.39
CA LYS A 256 -11.76 11.51 25.52
C LYS A 256 -11.57 13.00 25.18
N LEU A 257 -11.41 13.35 23.91
CA LEU A 257 -11.14 14.71 23.48
C LEU A 257 -12.17 15.73 24.01
N SER A 258 -13.44 15.35 24.08
CA SER A 258 -14.50 16.22 24.62
C SER A 258 -14.31 16.54 26.10
N GLU A 259 -13.86 15.57 26.90
CA GLU A 259 -13.51 15.75 28.31
C GLU A 259 -12.26 16.61 28.46
N HIS A 260 -11.21 16.30 27.68
CA HIS A 260 -9.95 17.05 27.71
C HIS A 260 -10.13 18.53 27.31
N LEU A 261 -10.96 18.81 26.31
CA LEU A 261 -11.29 20.18 25.90
C LEU A 261 -12.16 20.90 26.92
N SER A 262 -13.07 20.19 27.58
CA SER A 262 -13.96 20.75 28.62
C SER A 262 -13.17 21.28 29.82
N HIS A 263 -12.02 20.67 30.16
CA HIS A 263 -11.10 21.16 31.19
C HIS A 263 -10.70 22.62 30.97
N PHE A 264 -10.39 22.98 29.72
CA PHE A 264 -10.04 24.35 29.31
C PHE A 264 -11.25 25.25 29.00
N GLY A 265 -12.46 24.74 29.20
CA GLY A 265 -13.72 25.46 28.94
C GLY A 265 -14.17 25.47 27.48
N ILE A 266 -13.65 24.57 26.64
CA ILE A 266 -14.05 24.46 25.23
C ILE A 266 -15.15 23.41 25.11
N ASN A 267 -16.33 23.82 24.63
CA ASN A 267 -17.43 22.91 24.32
C ASN A 267 -17.47 22.62 22.82
N MET A 268 -17.16 21.38 22.44
CA MET A 268 -17.11 20.94 21.03
C MET A 268 -18.42 21.15 20.27
N MET A 269 -19.58 21.09 20.95
CA MET A 269 -20.90 21.18 20.30
C MET A 269 -21.20 22.55 19.68
N ILE A 270 -20.50 23.59 20.13
CA ILE A 270 -20.67 24.97 19.62
C ILE A 270 -19.48 25.42 18.76
N MET A 271 -18.48 24.55 18.59
CA MET A 271 -17.31 24.83 17.76
C MET A 271 -17.64 24.53 16.29
N SER A 272 -17.01 25.28 15.40
CA SER A 272 -17.06 25.04 13.96
C SER A 272 -15.68 25.20 13.37
N LYS A 273 -15.42 24.48 12.28
CA LYS A 273 -14.14 24.53 11.60
C LYS A 273 -13.90 25.94 11.05
N THR A 274 -12.82 26.57 11.51
CA THR A 274 -12.44 27.97 11.21
C THR A 274 -11.01 28.09 10.68
N ASP A 275 -10.23 27.02 10.76
CA ASP A 275 -8.86 26.94 10.22
C ASP A 275 -8.68 25.63 9.44
N LYS A 276 -7.64 25.58 8.61
CA LYS A 276 -7.37 24.45 7.74
C LYS A 276 -6.86 23.25 8.54
N THR A 277 -7.27 22.03 8.18
CA THR A 277 -6.67 20.80 8.71
C THR A 277 -5.20 20.71 8.33
N MET A 278 -4.44 19.82 8.98
CA MET A 278 -3.04 19.60 8.57
C MET A 278 -2.92 19.14 7.12
N THR A 279 -3.82 18.27 6.68
CA THR A 279 -3.92 17.85 5.27
C THR A 279 -4.16 19.04 4.35
N GLU A 280 -5.12 19.92 4.68
CA GLU A 280 -5.42 21.11 3.86
C GLU A 280 -4.26 22.12 3.80
N LEU A 281 -3.50 22.29 4.89
CA LEU A 281 -2.31 23.15 4.88
C LEU A 281 -1.19 22.57 4.01
N GLN A 282 -0.99 21.25 4.02
CA GLN A 282 -0.01 20.59 3.17
C GLN A 282 -0.37 20.73 1.69
N ILE A 283 -1.66 20.60 1.34
CA ILE A 283 -2.15 20.86 -0.02
C ILE A 283 -1.83 22.29 -0.45
N ASP A 284 -2.16 23.27 0.41
CA ASP A 284 -1.93 24.69 0.12
C ASP A 284 -0.44 25.05 -0.03
N ALA A 285 0.43 24.45 0.79
CA ALA A 285 1.87 24.65 0.70
C ALA A 285 2.42 24.05 -0.60
N ASN A 286 2.00 22.83 -0.96
CA ASN A 286 2.39 22.16 -2.20
C ASN A 286 1.86 22.89 -3.45
N ILE A 287 0.71 23.56 -3.38
CA ILE A 287 0.18 24.39 -4.48
C ILE A 287 0.98 25.71 -4.62
N LYS A 288 1.49 26.27 -3.52
CA LYS A 288 2.22 27.55 -3.52
C LYS A 288 3.70 27.41 -3.90
N LEU A 289 4.31 26.27 -3.62
CA LEU A 289 5.64 25.93 -4.08
C LEU A 289 5.53 25.52 -5.55
N GLY A 290 6.01 26.38 -6.46
CA GLY A 290 5.87 26.23 -7.91
C GLY A 290 6.45 24.94 -8.52
N GLU A 291 6.98 24.01 -7.72
CA GLU A 291 7.37 22.65 -8.12
C GLU A 291 6.21 21.88 -8.78
N TRP A 292 4.97 22.04 -8.29
CA TRP A 292 3.80 21.46 -8.96
C TRP A 292 3.60 22.01 -10.37
N SER A 293 3.78 23.32 -10.55
CA SER A 293 3.66 23.97 -11.84
C SER A 293 4.78 23.59 -12.82
N VAL A 294 5.98 23.29 -12.30
CA VAL A 294 7.10 22.81 -13.12
C VAL A 294 6.87 21.36 -13.56
N ILE A 295 6.48 20.47 -12.62
CA ILE A 295 6.35 19.05 -12.92
C ILE A 295 5.11 18.72 -13.74
N GLN A 296 4.00 19.44 -13.52
CA GLN A 296 2.81 19.37 -14.38
C GLN A 296 2.92 20.25 -15.63
N GLU A 297 4.07 20.90 -15.82
CA GLU A 297 4.32 21.88 -16.88
C GLU A 297 3.16 22.89 -17.02
N SER A 298 2.54 23.33 -15.93
CA SER A 298 1.31 24.14 -15.91
C SER A 298 1.46 25.52 -16.54
N GLY A 299 2.68 25.96 -16.85
CA GLY A 299 2.99 27.14 -17.65
C GLY A 299 2.97 26.91 -19.16
N HIS A 300 2.84 25.65 -19.60
CA HIS A 300 2.74 25.24 -21.00
C HIS A 300 1.32 24.76 -21.30
N GLU A 301 0.82 25.10 -22.49
CA GLU A 301 -0.43 24.55 -23.00
C GLU A 301 -0.15 23.14 -23.54
N LEU A 302 -0.19 22.14 -22.66
CA LEU A 302 0.05 20.76 -23.05
C LEU A 302 -1.09 20.22 -23.92
N LYS A 303 -0.72 19.55 -25.01
CA LYS A 303 -1.68 18.93 -25.91
C LYS A 303 -2.11 17.57 -25.34
N LEU A 304 -3.41 17.42 -25.07
CA LEU A 304 -3.97 16.12 -24.69
C LEU A 304 -3.79 15.10 -25.81
N VAL A 305 -3.41 13.89 -25.43
CA VAL A 305 -3.21 12.76 -26.34
C VAL A 305 -4.20 11.66 -26.01
N TYR A 306 -4.63 10.94 -27.05
CA TYR A 306 -5.68 9.94 -26.97
C TYR A 306 -5.34 8.77 -27.90
N GLY A 307 -5.92 7.62 -27.59
CA GLY A 307 -5.79 6.41 -28.38
C GLY A 307 -5.11 5.28 -27.61
N PRO A 308 -4.88 4.15 -28.28
CA PRO A 308 -4.17 3.00 -27.73
C PRO A 308 -2.84 3.43 -27.10
N GLY A 309 -2.58 3.06 -25.84
CA GLY A 309 -1.33 3.42 -25.16
C GLY A 309 -1.30 4.80 -24.50
N TYR A 310 -2.39 5.57 -24.63
CA TYR A 310 -2.55 6.91 -24.08
C TYR A 310 -3.75 7.00 -23.12
N THR A 311 -4.10 5.88 -22.49
CA THR A 311 -5.20 5.78 -21.54
C THR A 311 -4.76 6.29 -20.17
N GLY A 312 -5.47 7.30 -19.64
CA GLY A 312 -5.28 7.77 -18.26
C GLY A 312 -5.96 6.84 -17.24
N LEU A 313 -5.42 6.78 -16.03
CA LEU A 313 -5.96 5.98 -14.93
C LEU A 313 -6.68 6.87 -13.92
N GLN A 314 -7.94 6.55 -13.60
CA GLN A 314 -8.68 7.33 -12.62
C GLN A 314 -8.02 7.23 -11.24
N ASN A 315 -7.92 8.35 -10.53
CA ASN A 315 -7.44 8.36 -9.16
C ASN A 315 -8.53 7.80 -8.24
N LEU A 316 -8.25 6.70 -7.56
CA LEU A 316 -9.16 6.03 -6.63
C LEU A 316 -8.97 6.50 -5.18
N GLY A 317 -8.26 7.61 -4.98
CA GLY A 317 -7.88 8.09 -3.67
C GLY A 317 -6.45 7.81 -3.31
N ASN A 318 -5.57 8.80 -3.47
CA ASN A 318 -4.13 8.64 -3.26
C ASN A 318 -3.48 7.54 -4.13
N SER A 319 -4.18 6.99 -5.13
CA SER A 319 -3.68 5.89 -5.97
C SER A 319 -2.68 6.30 -7.04
N CYS A 320 -2.23 7.56 -7.03
CA CYS A 320 -1.30 8.13 -8.02
C CYS A 320 0.03 7.37 -8.13
N TYR A 321 0.52 6.78 -7.02
CA TYR A 321 1.72 5.94 -7.00
C TYR A 321 1.52 4.68 -7.84
N MET A 322 0.38 4.00 -7.63
CA MET A 322 0.00 2.80 -8.36
C MET A 322 -0.19 3.13 -9.84
N ASN A 323 -0.91 4.22 -10.14
CA ASN A 323 -1.14 4.67 -11.50
C ASN A 323 0.19 4.90 -12.23
N SER A 324 1.14 5.59 -11.60
CA SER A 324 2.45 5.88 -12.18
C SER A 324 3.27 4.62 -12.46
N VAL A 325 3.28 3.67 -11.52
CA VAL A 325 4.01 2.40 -11.68
C VAL A 325 3.37 1.55 -12.78
N MET A 326 2.04 1.42 -12.79
CA MET A 326 1.31 0.62 -13.76
C MET A 326 1.51 1.14 -15.19
N GLN A 327 1.48 2.47 -15.39
CA GLN A 327 1.75 3.07 -16.69
C GLN A 327 3.14 2.72 -17.23
N VAL A 328 4.17 2.69 -16.37
CA VAL A 328 5.53 2.33 -16.77
C VAL A 328 5.64 0.83 -17.04
N LEU A 329 5.09 -0.04 -16.19
CA LEU A 329 5.14 -1.49 -16.39
C LEU A 329 4.48 -1.91 -17.70
N PHE A 330 3.28 -1.39 -18.00
CA PHE A 330 2.60 -1.65 -19.27
C PHE A 330 3.26 -0.98 -20.47
N ALA A 331 4.29 -0.16 -20.30
CA ALA A 331 5.13 0.31 -21.40
C ALA A 331 6.27 -0.68 -21.75
N LEU A 332 6.59 -1.63 -20.88
CA LEU A 332 7.66 -2.61 -21.08
C LEU A 332 7.19 -3.79 -21.95
N PRO A 333 7.90 -4.14 -23.05
CA PRO A 333 7.51 -5.23 -23.93
C PRO A 333 7.34 -6.59 -23.22
N GLU A 334 8.23 -6.92 -22.28
CA GLU A 334 8.24 -8.19 -21.56
C GLU A 334 7.01 -8.33 -20.66
N PHE A 335 6.61 -7.23 -20.02
CA PHE A 335 5.41 -7.20 -19.18
C PHE A 335 4.14 -7.33 -20.04
N LYS A 336 4.13 -6.71 -21.23
CA LYS A 336 3.05 -6.87 -22.21
C LYS A 336 2.96 -8.32 -22.70
N GLU A 337 4.05 -8.94 -23.11
CA GLU A 337 4.04 -10.33 -23.57
C GLU A 337 3.49 -11.25 -22.48
N ARG A 338 3.85 -10.98 -21.22
CA ARG A 338 3.37 -11.78 -20.09
C ARG A 338 1.89 -11.59 -19.76
N TYR A 339 1.40 -10.35 -19.76
CA TYR A 339 0.09 -9.98 -19.16
C TYR A 339 -0.92 -9.36 -20.14
N TYR A 340 -0.53 -9.03 -21.36
CA TYR A 340 -1.42 -8.59 -22.42
C TYR A 340 -1.71 -9.73 -23.40
N ASP A 341 -0.66 -10.30 -23.99
CA ASP A 341 -0.81 -11.31 -25.05
C ASP A 341 -1.44 -12.61 -24.55
N THR A 342 -1.22 -12.96 -23.27
CA THR A 342 -1.74 -14.21 -22.69
C THR A 342 -3.09 -14.07 -21.99
N ALA A 343 -3.71 -12.87 -21.99
CA ALA A 343 -4.92 -12.58 -21.21
C ALA A 343 -6.06 -13.57 -21.41
N VAL A 344 -6.43 -13.82 -22.66
CA VAL A 344 -7.52 -14.73 -22.99
C VAL A 344 -7.23 -16.16 -22.52
N ASP A 345 -5.99 -16.61 -22.61
CA ASP A 345 -5.60 -17.95 -22.20
C ASP A 345 -5.42 -18.09 -20.69
N THR A 346 -5.02 -17.03 -20.00
CA THR A 346 -5.05 -16.95 -18.53
C THR A 346 -6.49 -17.02 -18.03
N PHE A 347 -7.40 -16.22 -18.60
CA PHE A 347 -8.82 -16.25 -18.24
C PHE A 347 -9.46 -17.62 -18.50
N LYS A 348 -9.05 -18.34 -19.54
CA LYS A 348 -9.52 -19.73 -19.77
C LYS A 348 -8.99 -20.71 -18.73
N ARG A 349 -7.72 -20.58 -18.33
CA ARG A 349 -7.03 -21.52 -17.42
C ARG A 349 -7.30 -21.27 -15.93
N GLN A 350 -7.70 -20.05 -15.57
CA GLN A 350 -7.99 -19.65 -14.20
C GLN A 350 -9.00 -20.61 -13.53
N THR A 351 -8.75 -20.96 -12.27
CA THR A 351 -9.64 -21.76 -11.42
C THR A 351 -9.85 -21.01 -10.10
N GLY A 352 -11.05 -21.09 -9.50
CA GLY A 352 -11.38 -20.39 -8.26
C GLY A 352 -12.01 -18.99 -8.47
N ASP A 353 -11.84 -18.09 -7.50
CA ASP A 353 -12.41 -16.74 -7.49
C ASP A 353 -11.54 -15.76 -8.30
N PRO A 354 -12.03 -15.23 -9.44
CA PRO A 354 -11.26 -14.34 -10.31
C PRO A 354 -10.93 -12.99 -9.68
N THR A 355 -11.72 -12.55 -8.69
CA THR A 355 -11.54 -11.26 -8.00
C THR A 355 -10.41 -11.30 -6.97
N LYS A 356 -9.92 -12.51 -6.66
CA LYS A 356 -8.78 -12.75 -5.76
C LYS A 356 -7.55 -13.28 -6.50
N ASP A 357 -7.67 -13.54 -7.79
CA ASP A 357 -6.55 -14.01 -8.60
C ASP A 357 -5.78 -12.82 -9.17
N PHE A 358 -4.59 -12.59 -8.63
CA PHE A 358 -3.72 -11.47 -9.02
C PHE A 358 -3.47 -11.45 -10.53
N ASN A 359 -3.19 -12.62 -11.13
CA ASN A 359 -2.96 -12.69 -12.57
C ASN A 359 -4.19 -12.19 -13.32
N THR A 360 -5.38 -12.72 -13.04
CA THR A 360 -6.64 -12.30 -13.69
C THR A 360 -6.87 -10.79 -13.56
N GLN A 361 -6.70 -10.22 -12.38
CA GLN A 361 -6.88 -8.78 -12.14
C GLN A 361 -5.86 -7.92 -12.90
N ILE A 362 -4.61 -8.36 -13.04
CA ILE A 362 -3.60 -7.63 -13.83
C ILE A 362 -3.92 -7.67 -15.33
N HIS A 363 -4.49 -8.77 -15.85
CA HIS A 363 -4.86 -8.86 -17.27
C HIS A 363 -6.05 -7.93 -17.64
N GLU A 364 -6.83 -7.44 -16.68
CA GLU A 364 -7.90 -6.45 -16.94
C GLU A 364 -7.32 -5.13 -17.47
N TYR A 365 -6.12 -4.75 -17.04
CA TYR A 365 -5.39 -3.55 -17.50
C TYR A 365 -4.88 -3.62 -18.94
N LYS A 366 -5.27 -4.65 -19.70
CA LYS A 366 -4.89 -4.80 -21.12
C LYS A 366 -5.22 -3.57 -21.97
N ASP A 367 -6.24 -2.79 -21.63
CA ASP A 367 -6.67 -1.61 -22.39
C ASP A 367 -5.73 -0.40 -22.25
N LEU A 368 -4.61 -0.55 -21.53
CA LEU A 368 -3.51 0.42 -21.45
C LEU A 368 -2.55 0.38 -22.65
N ASN A 369 -2.75 -0.47 -23.66
CA ASN A 369 -1.74 -0.73 -24.71
C ASN A 369 -1.92 0.07 -26.02
N ASP A 370 -0.81 0.66 -26.49
CA ASP A 370 -0.12 0.49 -27.80
C ASP A 370 0.93 1.59 -27.98
N VAL A 371 2.23 1.30 -27.79
CA VAL A 371 3.31 2.28 -28.02
C VAL A 371 4.67 1.63 -28.28
N GLU A 372 5.38 2.12 -29.30
CA GLU A 372 6.80 1.89 -29.57
C GLU A 372 7.67 2.94 -28.83
N VAL A 373 8.66 2.46 -28.08
CA VAL A 373 9.57 3.29 -27.27
C VAL A 373 10.82 3.61 -28.09
N ASP A 374 10.93 4.85 -28.56
CA ASP A 374 12.08 5.35 -29.33
C ASP A 374 13.06 6.21 -28.47
N VAL A 375 14.36 6.09 -28.69
CA VAL A 375 15.50 6.25 -27.75
C VAL A 375 16.51 7.33 -28.25
N PRO A 376 17.27 8.17 -27.45
CA PRO A 376 17.65 8.14 -26.00
C PRO A 376 17.58 9.51 -25.23
N GLU A 377 18.06 9.55 -23.97
CA GLU A 377 19.25 10.34 -23.54
C GLU A 377 20.15 9.38 -22.72
N SER A 378 21.43 9.25 -23.11
CA SER A 378 22.26 8.04 -22.90
C SER A 378 22.97 7.96 -21.54
N LEU A 379 23.10 6.74 -21.01
CA LEU A 379 23.87 6.40 -19.81
C LEU A 379 24.82 5.24 -20.12
N ASP A 380 26.12 5.42 -19.84
CA ASP A 380 27.14 4.37 -19.98
C ASP A 380 27.70 4.01 -18.60
N ILE A 381 27.44 2.79 -18.14
CA ILE A 381 27.93 2.22 -16.88
C ILE A 381 28.87 1.04 -17.12
N SER A 382 29.39 0.88 -18.33
CA SER A 382 30.31 -0.23 -18.68
C SER A 382 31.57 -0.25 -17.79
N SER A 383 32.02 0.90 -17.30
CA SER A 383 33.15 1.02 -16.38
C SER A 383 32.89 0.44 -14.97
N LEU A 384 31.63 0.20 -14.61
CA LEU A 384 31.24 -0.38 -13.32
C LEU A 384 31.10 -1.91 -13.37
N ARG A 385 31.34 -2.53 -14.53
CA ARG A 385 31.27 -3.99 -14.67
C ARG A 385 32.33 -4.64 -13.79
N GLY A 386 31.89 -5.50 -12.87
CA GLY A 386 32.76 -6.31 -12.03
C GLY A 386 33.66 -7.22 -12.87
N GLY A 387 34.95 -7.24 -12.59
CA GLY A 387 35.92 -8.07 -13.30
C GLY A 387 36.06 -9.49 -12.77
N GLY A 388 35.40 -9.81 -11.64
CA GLY A 388 35.70 -10.99 -10.85
C GLY A 388 37.11 -10.94 -10.24
N ILE A 389 37.56 -12.08 -9.70
CA ILE A 389 38.90 -12.22 -9.12
C ILE A 389 39.95 -12.08 -10.22
N GLN A 390 40.88 -11.16 -10.01
CA GLN A 390 41.94 -10.85 -10.97
C GLN A 390 43.17 -11.74 -10.77
N PRO A 391 43.96 -11.97 -11.84
CA PRO A 391 45.25 -12.64 -11.72
C PRO A 391 46.17 -11.93 -10.72
N GLY A 392 46.44 -12.58 -9.58
CA GLY A 392 47.28 -12.05 -8.50
C GLY A 392 46.53 -11.64 -7.23
N GLU A 393 45.19 -11.66 -7.25
CA GLU A 393 44.38 -11.56 -6.04
C GLU A 393 44.38 -12.91 -5.30
N VAL A 394 44.45 -12.86 -3.97
CA VAL A 394 44.40 -14.02 -3.09
C VAL A 394 43.07 -13.97 -2.37
N GLU A 395 42.24 -14.99 -2.57
CA GLU A 395 40.99 -15.14 -1.84
C GLU A 395 41.26 -15.14 -0.34
N LEU A 396 40.40 -14.43 0.41
CA LEU A 396 40.44 -14.50 1.86
C LEU A 396 40.11 -15.95 2.27
N PRO A 397 40.80 -16.53 3.26
CA PRO A 397 40.45 -17.84 3.76
C PRO A 397 39.01 -17.80 4.28
N GLU A 398 38.12 -18.58 3.68
CA GLU A 398 36.84 -18.88 4.32
C GLU A 398 37.14 -19.56 5.66
N GLU A 399 36.45 -19.18 6.74
CA GLU A 399 36.51 -19.93 8.01
C GLU A 399 35.77 -21.28 7.88
N THR A 400 36.04 -22.04 6.81
CA THR A 400 35.79 -23.48 6.75
C THR A 400 36.98 -24.19 7.37
N GLY A 401 37.25 -23.88 8.63
CA GLY A 401 38.13 -24.71 9.44
C GLY A 401 37.58 -26.14 9.47
N PRO A 402 38.42 -27.18 9.34
CA PRO A 402 37.95 -28.55 9.52
C PRO A 402 37.28 -28.64 10.89
N ALA A 403 36.08 -29.25 10.94
CA ALA A 403 35.24 -29.41 12.12
C ALA A 403 36.10 -29.52 13.40
N GLN A 404 36.08 -28.46 14.21
CA GLN A 404 36.86 -28.45 15.44
C GLN A 404 36.30 -29.56 16.35
N PRO A 405 37.17 -30.37 17.00
CA PRO A 405 36.71 -31.42 17.90
C PRO A 405 35.84 -30.79 19.00
N GLU A 406 34.68 -31.40 19.31
CA GLU A 406 33.78 -30.97 20.37
C GLU A 406 34.56 -30.77 21.68
N VAL A 407 34.74 -29.51 22.08
CA VAL A 407 35.33 -29.18 23.38
C VAL A 407 34.20 -29.17 24.39
N GLU A 408 34.05 -30.26 25.14
CA GLU A 408 33.09 -30.37 26.24
C GLU A 408 33.54 -29.44 27.39
N ILE A 409 32.69 -28.51 27.81
CA ILE A 409 33.05 -27.51 28.83
C ILE A 409 33.24 -28.21 30.19
N ASP A 410 34.42 -28.09 30.79
CA ASP A 410 34.69 -28.62 32.14
C ASP A 410 33.91 -27.82 33.20
N GLU A 411 32.82 -28.41 33.71
CA GLU A 411 31.99 -27.80 34.74
C GLU A 411 32.75 -27.49 36.05
N GLY A 412 33.84 -28.22 36.34
CA GLY A 412 34.69 -27.99 37.49
C GLY A 412 35.49 -26.68 37.38
N VAL A 413 36.03 -26.39 36.19
CA VAL A 413 36.72 -25.12 35.90
C VAL A 413 35.70 -23.96 35.82
N LEU A 414 34.54 -24.20 35.20
CA LEU A 414 33.46 -23.21 35.12
C LEU A 414 32.96 -22.78 36.50
N SER A 415 32.72 -23.74 37.39
CA SER A 415 32.27 -23.47 38.76
C SER A 415 33.30 -22.69 39.58
N GLN A 416 34.60 -22.96 39.37
CA GLN A 416 35.67 -22.22 40.06
C GLN A 416 35.80 -20.78 39.53
N LEU A 417 35.76 -20.56 38.22
CA LEU A 417 35.82 -19.20 37.65
C LEU A 417 34.59 -18.37 37.99
N ALA A 418 33.39 -18.96 37.94
CA ALA A 418 32.16 -18.31 38.40
C ALA A 418 32.22 -18.02 39.91
N GLY A 419 32.80 -18.93 40.70
CA GLY A 419 33.04 -18.74 42.14
C GLY A 419 34.03 -17.61 42.47
N MET A 420 34.89 -17.23 41.51
CA MET A 420 35.79 -16.07 41.62
C MET A 420 35.10 -14.75 41.24
N GLY A 421 33.85 -14.80 40.76
CA GLY A 421 33.03 -13.63 40.43
C GLY A 421 33.04 -13.24 38.95
N PHE A 422 33.57 -14.07 38.06
CA PHE A 422 33.51 -13.83 36.61
C PHE A 422 32.17 -14.26 36.02
N ASP A 423 31.74 -13.59 34.94
CA ASP A 423 30.49 -13.90 34.25
C ASP A 423 30.49 -15.32 33.67
N ILE A 424 29.37 -16.03 33.82
CA ILE A 424 29.24 -17.46 33.47
C ILE A 424 29.43 -17.68 31.97
N GLU A 425 28.91 -16.80 31.11
CA GLU A 425 29.00 -16.95 29.65
C GLU A 425 30.41 -16.62 29.16
N GLY A 426 31.04 -15.60 29.73
CA GLY A 426 32.45 -15.29 29.50
C GLY A 426 33.40 -16.41 29.95
N CYS A 427 33.09 -17.09 31.05
CA CYS A 427 33.85 -18.27 31.50
C CYS A 427 33.72 -19.45 30.54
N LYS A 428 32.55 -19.68 29.94
CA LYS A 428 32.35 -20.72 28.93
C LYS A 428 33.18 -20.45 27.67
N ARG A 429 33.22 -19.19 27.20
CA ARG A 429 34.08 -18.74 26.09
C ARG A 429 35.55 -19.01 26.39
N ALA A 430 35.99 -18.65 27.60
CA ALA A 430 37.38 -18.85 28.02
C ALA A 430 37.78 -20.33 28.03
N ILE A 431 36.94 -21.22 28.55
CA ILE A 431 37.18 -22.67 28.60
C ILE A 431 37.26 -23.25 27.18
N TYR A 432 36.36 -22.79 26.30
CA TYR A 432 36.34 -23.19 24.89
C TYR A 432 37.61 -22.77 24.14
N HIS A 433 37.98 -21.49 24.19
CA HIS A 433 39.15 -20.97 23.48
C HIS A 433 40.48 -21.49 24.04
N THR A 434 40.53 -21.82 25.33
CA THR A 434 41.71 -22.43 25.97
C THR A 434 41.74 -23.95 25.89
N LYS A 435 40.73 -24.59 25.27
CA LYS A 435 40.66 -26.04 25.04
C LYS A 435 40.82 -26.86 26.33
N ASN A 436 40.17 -26.44 27.42
CA ASN A 436 40.20 -27.09 28.73
C ASN A 436 41.61 -27.33 29.31
N GLN A 437 42.57 -26.44 29.06
CA GLN A 437 43.94 -26.57 29.58
C GLN A 437 44.08 -26.26 31.09
N GLY A 438 42.97 -26.24 31.84
CA GLY A 438 42.91 -25.95 33.27
C GLY A 438 42.51 -24.51 33.59
N ILE A 439 42.52 -24.16 34.88
CA ILE A 439 41.99 -22.89 35.37
C ILE A 439 42.89 -21.68 35.06
N GLU A 440 44.21 -21.84 35.09
CA GLU A 440 45.15 -20.72 34.87
C GLU A 440 45.06 -20.16 33.43
N PRO A 441 45.05 -20.98 32.36
CA PRO A 441 44.84 -20.47 31.01
C PRO A 441 43.47 -19.80 30.81
N ALA A 442 42.41 -20.42 31.36
CA ALA A 442 41.05 -19.87 31.26
C ALA A 442 40.91 -18.54 32.02
N MET A 443 41.53 -18.41 33.19
CA MET A 443 41.54 -17.16 33.96
C MET A 443 42.31 -16.05 33.22
N ASN A 444 43.46 -16.35 32.62
CA ASN A 444 44.19 -15.36 31.81
C ASN A 444 43.37 -14.90 30.61
N TRP A 445 42.69 -15.82 29.93
CA TRP A 445 41.82 -15.47 28.80
C TRP A 445 40.66 -14.57 29.24
N VAL A 446 40.00 -14.88 30.37
CA VAL A 446 38.95 -14.03 30.95
C VAL A 446 39.48 -12.63 31.25
N LEU A 447 40.65 -12.50 31.88
CA LEU A 447 41.21 -11.19 32.24
C LEU A 447 41.56 -10.34 31.01
N GLU A 448 41.96 -10.97 29.91
CA GLU A 448 42.28 -10.28 28.65
C GLU A 448 41.01 -9.83 27.90
N HIS A 449 39.91 -10.58 27.99
CA HIS A 449 38.71 -10.40 27.16
C HIS A 449 37.47 -9.95 27.94
N MET A 450 37.56 -9.75 29.26
CA MET A 450 36.42 -9.29 30.08
C MET A 450 35.92 -7.88 29.74
N GLY A 451 36.69 -7.11 28.96
CA GLY A 451 36.30 -5.80 28.45
C GLY A 451 35.60 -5.84 27.09
N ASP A 452 35.47 -7.01 26.47
CA ASP A 452 34.89 -7.14 25.14
C ASP A 452 33.36 -6.98 25.19
N PRO A 453 32.74 -6.31 24.19
CA PRO A 453 31.31 -6.02 24.20
C PRO A 453 30.41 -7.26 24.25
N ASP A 454 30.90 -8.37 23.72
CA ASP A 454 30.19 -9.64 23.60
C ASP A 454 30.55 -10.64 24.72
N PHE A 455 31.42 -10.27 25.66
CA PHE A 455 31.92 -11.17 26.70
C PHE A 455 30.79 -11.79 27.55
N THR A 456 29.72 -11.03 27.80
CA THR A 456 28.55 -11.47 28.58
C THR A 456 27.43 -12.09 27.74
N ASP A 457 27.58 -12.13 26.42
CA ASP A 457 26.54 -12.64 25.54
C ASP A 457 26.48 -14.18 25.63
N PRO A 458 25.26 -14.77 25.61
CA PRO A 458 25.06 -16.21 25.68
C PRO A 458 25.96 -16.96 24.69
N PHE A 459 26.84 -17.81 25.21
CA PHE A 459 27.80 -18.53 24.39
C PHE A 459 27.35 -19.97 24.17
N VAL A 460 27.06 -20.29 22.91
CA VAL A 460 26.77 -21.65 22.46
C VAL A 460 28.01 -22.16 21.70
N PRO A 461 28.72 -23.20 22.20
CA PRO A 461 29.84 -23.76 21.48
C PRO A 461 29.46 -24.17 20.05
N PRO A 462 30.25 -23.80 19.03
CA PRO A 462 30.05 -24.29 17.67
C PRO A 462 30.01 -25.83 17.66
N GLY A 463 28.90 -26.40 17.20
CA GLY A 463 28.67 -27.86 17.17
C GLY A 463 27.72 -28.40 18.24
N SER A 464 27.38 -27.64 19.29
CA SER A 464 26.36 -28.08 20.25
C SER A 464 24.96 -27.83 19.70
N VAL A 465 24.42 -28.79 18.94
CA VAL A 465 23.00 -28.83 18.61
C VAL A 465 22.24 -29.27 19.86
N LYS A 466 22.14 -28.38 20.85
CA LYS A 466 21.06 -28.47 21.84
C LYS A 466 19.85 -27.80 21.22
N SER A 467 18.97 -28.66 20.71
CA SER A 467 17.59 -28.33 20.35
C SER A 467 17.05 -27.26 21.30
N ALA A 468 16.71 -26.09 20.74
CA ALA A 468 16.09 -24.99 21.45
C ALA A 468 14.70 -25.46 21.94
N GLY A 469 14.68 -26.08 23.11
CA GLY A 469 13.48 -26.47 23.84
C GLY A 469 13.32 -25.58 25.06
N GLY A 470 12.47 -24.57 24.96
CA GLY A 470 12.15 -23.67 26.06
C GLY A 470 10.99 -22.71 25.80
N GLY A 471 10.06 -23.06 24.90
CA GLY A 471 8.81 -22.34 24.67
C GLY A 471 7.68 -23.36 24.61
N ALA A 472 6.63 -23.14 25.41
CA ALA A 472 5.58 -24.09 25.70
C ALA A 472 4.95 -24.75 24.46
N ASP A 473 4.79 -26.07 24.57
CA ASP A 473 3.92 -26.90 23.76
C ASP A 473 2.50 -26.29 23.67
N LYS A 474 2.21 -25.67 22.54
CA LYS A 474 0.85 -25.57 22.00
C LYS A 474 0.87 -26.18 20.61
N GLY A 475 0.47 -27.44 20.54
CA GLY A 475 0.11 -28.11 19.31
C GLY A 475 -0.77 -27.24 18.42
N GLY A 476 -0.29 -26.99 17.21
CA GLY A 476 -0.98 -26.29 16.14
C GLY A 476 -0.07 -26.32 14.92
N GLY A 477 -0.13 -27.39 14.13
CA GLY A 477 0.44 -27.36 12.80
C GLY A 477 -0.14 -26.18 12.01
N ALA A 478 0.64 -25.62 11.09
CA ALA A 478 0.18 -24.55 10.20
C ALA A 478 -1.20 -24.90 9.63
N SER A 479 -2.13 -23.95 9.62
CA SER A 479 -3.46 -24.18 9.04
C SER A 479 -3.31 -24.51 7.54
N GLU A 480 -4.14 -25.43 7.04
CA GLU A 480 -4.18 -25.78 5.61
C GLU A 480 -4.34 -24.54 4.73
N ASP A 481 -5.10 -23.54 5.19
CA ASP A 481 -5.29 -22.27 4.49
C ASP A 481 -3.98 -21.48 4.39
N SER A 482 -3.16 -21.44 5.45
CA SER A 482 -1.86 -20.75 5.45
C SER A 482 -0.87 -21.43 4.50
N ILE A 483 -0.88 -22.76 4.49
CA ILE A 483 -0.05 -23.56 3.59
C ILE A 483 -0.48 -23.32 2.13
N ALA A 484 -1.79 -23.29 1.85
CA ALA A 484 -2.32 -23.02 0.52
C ALA A 484 -1.94 -21.62 0.00
N ILE A 485 -1.92 -20.61 0.88
CA ILE A 485 -1.52 -19.25 0.51
C ILE A 485 -0.04 -19.22 0.12
N VAL A 486 0.85 -19.82 0.90
CA VAL A 486 2.29 -19.85 0.55
C VAL A 486 2.54 -20.72 -0.68
N MET A 487 1.80 -21.82 -0.85
CA MET A 487 1.86 -22.62 -2.09
C MET A 487 1.34 -21.87 -3.32
N SER A 488 0.39 -20.94 -3.17
CA SER A 488 -0.11 -20.12 -4.28
C SER A 488 0.95 -19.16 -4.85
N LEU A 489 2.03 -18.91 -4.09
CA LEU A 489 3.20 -18.16 -4.55
C LEU A 489 4.15 -19.01 -5.42
N GLY A 490 3.85 -20.30 -5.63
CA GLY A 490 4.60 -21.20 -6.51
C GLY A 490 5.50 -22.22 -5.80
N PHE A 491 5.40 -22.34 -4.46
CA PHE A 491 6.26 -23.22 -3.67
C PHE A 491 5.61 -24.56 -3.33
N THR A 492 6.43 -25.57 -3.07
CA THR A 492 5.94 -26.90 -2.67
C THR A 492 5.36 -26.86 -1.26
N ARG A 493 4.52 -27.85 -0.96
CA ARG A 493 3.90 -27.98 0.36
C ARG A 493 4.93 -28.09 1.49
N GLU A 494 6.06 -28.74 1.23
CA GLU A 494 7.14 -28.93 2.20
C GLU A 494 7.89 -27.62 2.46
N GLN A 495 8.18 -26.85 1.41
CA GLN A 495 8.77 -25.51 1.50
C GLN A 495 7.84 -24.55 2.27
N ALA A 496 6.54 -24.55 1.95
CA ALA A 496 5.53 -23.75 2.64
C ALA A 496 5.43 -24.11 4.12
N MET A 497 5.45 -25.41 4.47
CA MET A 497 5.44 -25.85 5.87
C MET A 497 6.72 -25.45 6.62
N LYS A 498 7.89 -25.55 5.98
CA LYS A 498 9.16 -25.13 6.61
C LYS A 498 9.18 -23.63 6.87
N ALA A 499 8.74 -22.83 5.90
CA ALA A 499 8.65 -21.39 6.03
C ALA A 499 7.69 -20.98 7.16
N LEU A 500 6.47 -21.53 7.17
CA LEU A 500 5.51 -21.26 8.23
C LEU A 500 6.01 -21.72 9.60
N LYS A 501 6.78 -22.80 9.67
CA LYS A 501 7.42 -23.23 10.91
C LYS A 501 8.55 -22.29 11.36
N ALA A 502 9.32 -21.74 10.42
CA ALA A 502 10.39 -20.77 10.70
C ALA A 502 9.86 -19.38 11.10
N THR A 503 8.59 -19.09 10.81
CA THR A 503 8.00 -17.77 11.01
C THR A 503 6.81 -17.75 11.97
N ASP A 504 6.73 -18.73 12.88
CA ASP A 504 5.66 -18.84 13.89
C ASP A 504 4.23 -18.87 13.28
N ASN A 505 4.08 -19.52 12.13
CA ASN A 505 2.87 -19.60 11.30
C ASN A 505 2.37 -18.24 10.76
N ASN A 506 3.22 -17.22 10.70
CA ASN A 506 2.90 -15.95 10.06
C ASN A 506 3.11 -16.06 8.53
N VAL A 507 2.03 -15.90 7.77
CA VAL A 507 2.02 -16.08 6.30
C VAL A 507 2.86 -15.03 5.57
N GLU A 508 2.81 -13.76 5.98
CA GLU A 508 3.56 -12.67 5.34
C GLU A 508 5.07 -12.87 5.54
N ARG A 509 5.46 -13.19 6.78
CA ARG A 509 6.85 -13.52 7.09
C ARG A 509 7.27 -14.81 6.39
N ALA A 510 6.38 -15.80 6.27
CA ALA A 510 6.68 -17.04 5.56
C ALA A 510 6.94 -16.78 4.08
N ALA A 511 6.16 -15.90 3.43
CA ALA A 511 6.41 -15.51 2.05
C ALA A 511 7.80 -14.88 1.88
N ASP A 512 8.13 -13.89 2.72
CA ASP A 512 9.45 -13.23 2.70
C ASP A 512 10.60 -14.20 3.02
N TRP A 513 10.39 -15.10 3.99
CA TRP A 513 11.35 -16.12 4.36
C TRP A 513 11.64 -17.08 3.20
N VAL A 514 10.60 -17.47 2.44
CA VAL A 514 10.77 -18.34 1.28
C VAL A 514 11.60 -17.68 0.19
N PHE A 515 11.35 -16.40 -0.10
CA PHE A 515 12.13 -15.68 -1.13
C PHE A 515 13.57 -15.39 -0.70
N SER A 516 13.81 -15.16 0.59
CA SER A 516 15.16 -14.92 1.13
C SER A 516 15.99 -16.18 1.36
N HIS A 517 15.36 -17.36 1.39
CA HIS A 517 16.02 -18.65 1.64
C HIS A 517 15.77 -19.64 0.48
N MET A 518 15.59 -19.13 -0.75
CA MET A 518 15.38 -19.98 -1.94
C MET A 518 16.51 -20.99 -2.11
N ASP A 519 17.76 -20.57 -1.87
CA ASP A 519 18.95 -21.43 -1.93
C ASP A 519 18.86 -22.64 -0.99
N GLU A 520 18.40 -22.44 0.25
CA GLU A 520 18.23 -23.52 1.23
C GLU A 520 17.01 -24.41 0.92
N LEU A 521 15.99 -23.83 0.29
CA LEU A 521 14.75 -24.53 -0.07
C LEU A 521 14.94 -25.44 -1.28
N GLN A 522 15.86 -25.09 -2.19
CA GLN A 522 16.27 -25.93 -3.31
C GLN A 522 17.12 -27.13 -2.87
N GLN A 523 18.01 -26.96 -1.89
CA GLN A 523 18.80 -28.07 -1.33
C GLN A 523 17.96 -29.20 -0.71
N MET A 524 16.71 -28.93 -0.30
CA MET A 524 15.81 -29.98 0.19
C MET A 524 15.17 -30.82 -0.92
N GLU A 525 15.18 -30.36 -2.17
CA GLU A 525 14.77 -31.18 -3.32
C GLU A 525 15.88 -32.17 -3.73
N GLU A 526 17.12 -31.96 -3.28
CA GLU A 526 18.32 -32.74 -3.61
C GLU A 526 18.45 -34.06 -2.82
N GLY A 527 17.37 -34.83 -2.76
CA GLY A 527 17.44 -36.24 -2.39
C GLY A 527 17.89 -37.10 -3.59
N GLU A 528 19.18 -37.43 -3.64
CA GLU A 528 19.81 -38.44 -4.52
C GLU A 528 19.62 -38.26 -6.05
N GLY A 529 20.37 -37.34 -6.66
CA GLY A 529 20.58 -37.33 -8.10
C GLY A 529 21.43 -36.15 -8.56
N GLU A 530 22.69 -36.39 -8.89
CA GLU A 530 23.57 -35.41 -9.54
C GLU A 530 23.01 -35.03 -10.94
N GLU A 531 22.28 -33.93 -11.04
CA GLU A 531 22.15 -33.16 -12.28
C GLU A 531 22.69 -31.74 -12.06
N PRO A 532 23.38 -31.14 -13.05
CA PRO A 532 24.08 -29.89 -12.85
C PRO A 532 23.08 -28.74 -12.66
N MET A 533 23.25 -28.04 -11.54
CA MET A 533 22.88 -26.65 -11.24
C MET A 533 22.45 -25.85 -12.49
N GLU A 534 21.16 -25.53 -12.63
CA GLU A 534 20.77 -24.44 -13.52
C GLU A 534 21.14 -23.13 -12.81
N GLU A 535 22.29 -22.54 -13.17
CA GLU A 535 22.66 -21.19 -12.76
C GLU A 535 21.50 -20.22 -13.07
N GLU A 536 21.20 -19.31 -12.14
CA GLU A 536 20.20 -18.26 -12.37
C GLU A 536 20.49 -17.54 -13.70
N GLN A 537 19.55 -17.65 -14.65
CA GLN A 537 19.71 -17.11 -15.99
C GLN A 537 19.48 -15.59 -15.98
N PHE A 538 20.53 -14.83 -15.73
CA PHE A 538 20.51 -13.39 -15.88
C PHE A 538 20.71 -12.98 -17.35
N SER A 539 19.94 -11.98 -17.82
CA SER A 539 20.19 -11.39 -19.14
C SER A 539 21.38 -10.43 -19.08
N ASP A 540 22.58 -10.91 -19.45
CA ASP A 540 23.77 -10.06 -19.54
C ASP A 540 23.85 -9.34 -20.90
N GLY A 541 24.51 -8.18 -20.96
CA GLY A 541 24.64 -7.40 -22.18
C GLY A 541 25.52 -6.16 -22.06
N SER A 542 25.40 -5.25 -23.04
CA SER A 542 26.14 -4.00 -23.05
C SER A 542 25.81 -3.16 -21.79
N GLY A 543 26.81 -2.45 -21.25
CA GLY A 543 26.63 -1.49 -20.15
C GLY A 543 26.07 -0.14 -20.59
N LYS A 544 25.47 -0.07 -21.79
CA LYS A 544 24.94 1.15 -22.38
C LYS A 544 23.43 1.15 -22.33
N TYR A 545 22.89 2.28 -21.93
CA TYR A 545 21.49 2.41 -21.59
C TYR A 545 20.93 3.74 -22.09
N SER A 546 19.62 3.76 -22.23
CA SER A 546 18.87 4.94 -22.63
C SER A 546 17.65 5.15 -21.76
N LEU A 547 17.42 6.40 -21.36
CA LEU A 547 16.25 6.73 -20.54
C LEU A 547 14.96 6.55 -21.35
N ILE A 548 14.05 5.70 -20.83
CA ILE A 548 12.75 5.40 -21.46
C ILE A 548 11.56 5.90 -20.66
N ALA A 549 11.68 5.99 -19.34
CA ALA A 549 10.63 6.50 -18.48
C ALA A 549 11.21 6.98 -17.16
N PHE A 550 10.46 7.82 -16.45
CA PHE A 550 10.76 8.19 -15.08
C PHE A 550 9.48 8.53 -14.31
N ILE A 551 9.51 8.31 -13.00
CA ILE A 551 8.42 8.63 -12.07
C ILE A 551 8.90 9.76 -11.17
N SER A 552 8.09 10.81 -11.04
CA SER A 552 8.37 11.98 -10.21
C SER A 552 7.43 12.01 -9.02
N HIS A 553 7.99 12.25 -7.83
CA HIS A 553 7.21 12.55 -6.63
C HIS A 553 7.07 14.08 -6.50
N MET A 554 5.85 14.59 -6.57
CA MET A 554 5.53 16.01 -6.41
C MET A 554 5.12 16.27 -4.98
N GLY A 555 6.08 16.68 -4.17
CA GLY A 555 5.82 16.97 -2.76
C GLY A 555 7.12 17.17 -2.03
N THR A 556 7.06 18.07 -1.06
CA THR A 556 8.24 18.51 -0.30
C THR A 556 8.35 17.78 1.05
N SER A 557 7.39 16.91 1.30
CA SER A 557 7.24 16.07 2.48
C SER A 557 7.51 14.63 2.07
N THR A 558 8.19 13.87 2.92
CA THR A 558 8.34 12.42 2.74
C THR A 558 7.04 11.67 3.04
N MET A 559 6.08 12.32 3.70
CA MET A 559 4.82 11.70 4.15
C MET A 559 3.66 11.94 3.19
N THR A 560 3.76 12.94 2.31
CA THR A 560 2.67 13.34 1.41
C THR A 560 3.21 13.96 0.11
N GLY A 561 2.61 13.57 -1.00
CA GLY A 561 2.86 14.14 -2.32
C GLY A 561 2.00 13.46 -3.38
N HIS A 562 2.26 13.80 -4.64
CA HIS A 562 1.51 13.28 -5.79
C HIS A 562 2.47 12.70 -6.82
N TYR A 563 2.21 11.50 -7.31
CA TYR A 563 3.07 10.83 -8.28
C TYR A 563 2.57 11.05 -9.70
N VAL A 564 3.50 11.33 -10.60
CA VAL A 564 3.28 11.33 -12.06
C VAL A 564 4.41 10.57 -12.73
N CYS A 565 4.13 9.98 -13.89
CA CYS A 565 5.18 9.37 -14.71
C CYS A 565 5.27 10.03 -16.08
N HIS A 566 6.50 10.06 -16.60
CA HIS A 566 6.81 10.47 -17.96
C HIS A 566 7.37 9.27 -18.69
N ILE A 567 6.82 8.98 -19.87
CA ILE A 567 7.23 7.84 -20.70
C ILE A 567 7.58 8.37 -22.08
N LYS A 568 8.72 7.92 -22.61
CA LYS A 568 9.15 8.27 -23.96
C LYS A 568 8.49 7.33 -24.96
N LYS A 569 7.78 7.91 -25.92
CA LYS A 569 6.83 7.28 -26.84
C LYS A 569 7.01 7.92 -28.21
N ASP A 570 7.38 7.15 -29.23
CA ASP A 570 7.64 7.65 -30.60
C ASP A 570 8.56 8.89 -30.66
N GLY A 571 9.60 8.90 -29.81
CA GLY A 571 10.59 9.98 -29.71
C GLY A 571 10.13 11.20 -28.92
N LYS A 572 8.88 11.21 -28.44
CA LYS A 572 8.26 12.28 -27.66
C LYS A 572 8.09 11.88 -26.20
N TRP A 573 8.05 12.85 -25.31
CA TRP A 573 7.75 12.60 -23.90
C TRP A 573 6.26 12.77 -23.65
N ILE A 574 5.67 11.85 -22.90
CA ILE A 574 4.26 11.86 -22.58
C ILE A 574 4.13 11.82 -21.07
N ILE A 575 3.41 12.79 -20.50
CA ILE A 575 3.08 12.84 -19.09
C ILE A 575 1.77 12.10 -18.84
N PHE A 576 1.79 11.20 -17.86
CA PHE A 576 0.61 10.53 -17.32
C PHE A 576 0.39 11.04 -15.90
N ASN A 577 -0.69 11.79 -15.73
CA ASN A 577 -1.12 12.35 -14.45
C ASN A 577 -2.56 11.88 -14.20
N ASP A 578 -2.66 10.69 -13.59
CA ASP A 578 -3.93 9.99 -13.41
C ASP A 578 -4.71 9.92 -14.73
N ASN A 579 -5.91 10.52 -14.77
CA ASN A 579 -6.79 10.49 -15.93
C ASN A 579 -6.36 11.44 -17.05
N LYS A 580 -5.36 12.30 -16.82
CA LYS A 580 -4.86 13.25 -17.81
C LYS A 580 -3.58 12.72 -18.45
N VAL A 581 -3.62 12.61 -19.77
CA VAL A 581 -2.47 12.21 -20.58
C VAL A 581 -2.18 13.31 -21.60
N ALA A 582 -0.94 13.78 -21.64
CA ALA A 582 -0.56 14.89 -22.53
C ALA A 582 0.87 14.74 -23.06
N GLU A 583 1.14 15.37 -24.21
CA GLU A 583 2.49 15.51 -24.74
C GLU A 583 3.28 16.50 -23.88
N SER A 584 4.35 16.03 -23.25
CA SER A 584 5.29 16.80 -22.43
C SER A 584 6.26 17.56 -23.33
N VAL A 585 6.42 18.86 -23.07
CA VAL A 585 7.25 19.76 -23.90
C VAL A 585 8.64 19.90 -23.29
N ALA A 586 8.70 20.03 -21.97
CA ALA A 586 9.92 20.20 -21.18
C ALA A 586 9.89 19.21 -20.00
N PRO A 587 10.14 17.91 -20.23
CA PRO A 587 10.06 16.89 -19.20
C PRO A 587 11.05 17.19 -18.05
N PRO A 588 10.59 17.19 -16.79
CA PRO A 588 11.38 17.61 -15.62
C PRO A 588 12.31 16.48 -15.13
N LYS A 589 13.24 16.04 -15.99
CA LYS A 589 14.10 14.87 -15.73
C LYS A 589 14.94 14.99 -14.46
N ASP A 590 15.34 16.19 -14.07
CA ASP A 590 16.17 16.45 -12.88
C ASP A 590 15.39 16.32 -11.56
N HIS A 591 14.06 16.23 -11.62
CA HIS A 591 13.16 16.13 -10.46
C HIS A 591 12.53 14.74 -10.31
N ALA A 592 13.01 13.75 -11.06
CA ALA A 592 12.47 12.41 -10.98
C ALA A 592 12.98 11.65 -9.74
N TYR A 593 12.13 10.77 -9.24
CA TYR A 593 12.41 9.89 -8.10
C TYR A 593 12.91 8.52 -8.55
N LEU A 594 12.26 7.92 -9.57
CA LEU A 594 12.66 6.64 -10.16
C LEU A 594 12.92 6.81 -11.65
N TYR A 595 14.01 6.22 -12.14
CA TYR A 595 14.40 6.25 -13.55
C TYR A 595 14.40 4.84 -14.14
N PHE A 596 13.91 4.71 -15.36
CA PHE A 596 13.85 3.46 -16.09
C PHE A 596 14.70 3.58 -17.35
N TYR A 597 15.71 2.72 -17.44
CA TYR A 597 16.71 2.71 -18.49
C TYR A 597 16.63 1.42 -19.30
N LYS A 598 16.49 1.54 -20.62
CA LYS A 598 16.52 0.41 -21.55
C LYS A 598 17.94 0.19 -22.05
N ARG A 599 18.42 -1.05 -21.96
CA ARG A 599 19.72 -1.45 -22.50
C ARG A 599 19.76 -1.29 -24.01
N GLU A 600 20.80 -0.64 -24.51
CA GLU A 600 21.06 -0.52 -25.94
C GLU A 600 21.60 -1.86 -26.46
N HIS A 601 21.01 -2.35 -27.56
CA HIS A 601 21.42 -3.60 -28.21
C HIS A 601 22.69 -3.43 -29.04
#